data_AF-A0A2H0Y9K3-F1
#
_entry.id   AF-A0A2H0Y9K3-F1
#
_cell.length_a   1.000
_cell.length_b   1.000
_cell.length_c   1.000
_cell.angle_alpha   90.00
_cell.angle_beta   90.00
_cell.angle_gamma   90.00
#
_symmetry.space_group_name_H-M   'P 1'
#
loop_
_entity.id
_entity.type
_entity.pdbx_description
1 polymer ?
#
loop_
_entity_poly.entity_id
_entity_poly.type
_entity_poly.pdbx_seq_one_letter_code
_entity_poly.pdbx_strand_id
1 'polypeptide(L)'
;MKISFDKKFFEKKKAENKLINRHFQAALKDLKIASRDKEPEVIFVFSYSALIKTGIVLALSMGHRVRSRQGHHIVVIEKLAQILGEKDIEAIGNIMRKKRNLDLYEGGIIISAEEAKDYLEFVGEIVSKAEKYLKNQNSLF
;
A
#
# COMPACT_ATOMS: atom_id res chain seq x y z
N MET A 1 4.82 8.56 19.09
CA MET A 1 5.46 9.38 18.03
C MET A 1 4.36 10.13 17.27
N LYS A 2 4.50 11.43 17.01
CA LYS A 2 3.50 12.21 16.27
C LYS A 2 3.82 12.13 14.77
N ILE A 3 2.96 11.44 14.00
CA ILE A 3 3.12 11.32 12.55
C ILE A 3 2.72 12.64 11.89
N SER A 4 3.60 13.22 11.07
CA SER A 4 3.33 14.44 10.32
C SER A 4 2.88 14.13 8.88
N PHE A 5 1.99 14.95 8.33
CA PHE A 5 1.52 14.82 6.95
C PHE A 5 1.79 16.13 6.20
N ASP A 6 2.70 16.08 5.21
CA ASP A 6 3.05 17.25 4.39
C ASP A 6 1.86 17.67 3.52
N LYS A 7 1.50 18.96 3.55
CA LYS A 7 0.43 19.54 2.72
C LYS A 7 0.74 19.44 1.22
N LYS A 8 2.01 19.30 0.87
CA LYS A 8 2.49 18.98 -0.48
C LYS A 8 2.20 17.52 -0.88
N PHE A 9 1.62 16.67 -0.06
CA PHE A 9 1.18 15.34 -0.49
C PHE A 9 -0.19 14.96 0.04
N PHE A 10 -0.62 15.57 1.14
CA PHE A 10 -1.89 15.27 1.80
C PHE A 10 -2.75 16.50 1.97
N GLU A 11 -4.06 16.29 1.97
CA GLU A 11 -5.04 17.27 2.45
C GLU A 11 -5.74 16.72 3.68
N LYS A 12 -6.06 17.59 4.64
CA LYS A 12 -6.90 17.20 5.75
C LYS A 12 -8.30 16.90 5.21
N LYS A 13 -8.78 15.69 5.47
CA LYS A 13 -10.12 15.24 5.10
C LYS A 13 -10.59 14.22 6.11
N LYS A 14 -11.61 14.59 6.89
CA LYS A 14 -12.30 13.62 7.74
C LYS A 14 -12.99 12.60 6.84
N ALA A 15 -12.72 11.32 7.06
CA ALA A 15 -13.30 10.24 6.31
C ALA A 15 -14.36 9.53 7.15
N GLU A 16 -15.45 9.13 6.52
CA GLU A 16 -16.44 8.24 7.11
C GLU A 16 -15.90 6.80 7.11
N ASN A 17 -16.23 6.03 8.14
CA ASN A 17 -15.86 4.61 8.25
C ASN A 17 -16.25 3.80 7.01
N LYS A 18 -17.42 4.09 6.43
CA LYS A 18 -17.89 3.45 5.19
C LYS A 18 -16.93 3.68 4.02
N LEU A 19 -16.34 4.88 3.93
CA LEU A 19 -15.37 5.21 2.90
C LEU A 19 -14.04 4.47 3.14
N ILE A 20 -13.55 4.47 4.39
CA ILE A 20 -12.34 3.74 4.79
C ILE A 20 -12.48 2.26 4.46
N ASN A 21 -13.58 1.62 4.87
CA ASN A 21 -13.85 0.21 4.59
C ASN A 21 -13.90 -0.06 3.08
N ARG A 22 -14.63 0.76 2.30
CA ARG A 22 -14.68 0.60 0.83
C ARG A 22 -13.29 0.64 0.19
N HIS A 23 -12.44 1.58 0.60
CA HIS A 23 -11.07 1.67 0.07
C HIS A 23 -10.21 0.49 0.55
N PHE A 24 -10.39 0.01 1.77
CA PHE A 24 -9.67 -1.16 2.28
C PHE A 24 -10.07 -2.45 1.55
N GLN A 25 -11.36 -2.64 1.25
CA GLN A 25 -11.84 -3.75 0.42
C GLN A 25 -11.20 -3.74 -0.98
N ALA A 26 -10.87 -2.57 -1.52
CA ALA A 26 -10.15 -2.48 -2.79
C ALA A 26 -8.69 -2.97 -2.68
N ALA A 27 -8.03 -2.77 -1.53
CA ALA A 27 -6.69 -3.34 -1.28
C ALA A 27 -6.76 -4.87 -1.11
N LEU A 28 -7.76 -5.36 -0.36
CA LEU A 28 -8.00 -6.81 -0.20
C LEU A 28 -8.32 -7.50 -1.53
N LYS A 29 -9.09 -6.85 -2.40
CA LYS A 29 -9.40 -7.36 -3.74
C LYS A 29 -8.13 -7.53 -4.58
N ASP A 30 -7.23 -6.55 -4.56
CA ASP A 30 -5.97 -6.64 -5.30
C ASP A 30 -5.09 -7.77 -4.76
N LEU A 31 -4.93 -7.86 -3.43
CA LEU A 31 -4.18 -8.95 -2.80
C LEU A 31 -4.74 -10.32 -3.17
N LYS A 32 -6.08 -10.45 -3.24
CA LYS A 32 -6.77 -11.67 -3.66
C LYS A 32 -6.55 -12.02 -5.14
N ILE A 33 -6.38 -11.02 -6.01
CA ILE A 33 -6.01 -11.25 -7.42
C ILE A 33 -4.58 -11.80 -7.45
N ALA A 34 -3.64 -11.12 -6.80
CA ALA A 34 -2.25 -11.57 -6.72
C ALA A 34 -2.14 -13.00 -6.16
N SER A 35 -2.90 -13.34 -5.12
CA SER A 35 -2.81 -14.66 -4.47
C SER A 35 -3.40 -15.83 -5.28
N ARG A 36 -4.11 -15.55 -6.39
CA ARG A 36 -4.76 -16.57 -7.22
C ARG A 36 -4.08 -16.73 -8.58
N ASP A 37 -3.22 -15.79 -8.93
CA ASP A 37 -2.51 -15.80 -10.19
C ASP A 37 -1.25 -16.67 -10.11
N LYS A 38 -0.71 -17.02 -11.28
CA LYS A 38 0.54 -17.77 -11.42
C LYS A 38 1.59 -16.97 -12.18
N GLU A 39 1.20 -15.92 -12.90
CA GLU A 39 2.09 -15.07 -13.66
C GLU A 39 2.83 -14.12 -12.70
N PRO A 40 4.17 -14.19 -12.58
CA PRO A 40 4.94 -13.39 -11.63
C PRO A 40 4.69 -11.88 -11.75
N GLU A 41 4.51 -11.37 -12.98
CA GLU A 41 4.20 -9.97 -13.25
C GLU A 41 2.85 -9.56 -12.66
N VAL A 42 1.82 -10.40 -12.82
CA VAL A 42 0.47 -10.15 -12.29
C VAL A 42 0.50 -10.17 -10.76
N ILE A 43 1.17 -11.17 -10.17
CA ILE A 43 1.36 -11.26 -8.71
C ILE A 43 2.01 -9.98 -8.19
N PHE A 44 3.08 -9.51 -8.84
CA PHE A 44 3.78 -8.31 -8.43
C PHE A 44 2.94 -7.04 -8.57
N VAL A 45 2.30 -6.82 -9.73
CA VAL A 45 1.50 -5.62 -9.98
C VAL A 45 0.39 -5.48 -8.95
N PHE A 46 -0.33 -6.55 -8.67
CA PHE A 46 -1.43 -6.53 -7.72
C PHE A 46 -0.94 -6.48 -6.27
N SER A 47 0.20 -7.11 -5.94
CA SER A 47 0.83 -6.95 -4.61
C SER A 47 1.26 -5.50 -4.36
N TYR A 48 1.93 -4.87 -5.33
CA TYR A 48 2.32 -3.45 -5.22
C TYR A 48 1.09 -2.54 -5.12
N SER A 49 0.04 -2.80 -5.91
CA SER A 49 -1.21 -2.03 -5.85
C SER A 49 -1.90 -2.18 -4.49
N ALA A 50 -1.95 -3.38 -3.92
CA ALA A 50 -2.49 -3.63 -2.58
C ALA A 50 -1.70 -2.87 -1.51
N LEU A 51 -0.37 -2.85 -1.59
CA LEU A 51 0.50 -2.08 -0.68
C LEU A 51 0.16 -0.59 -0.70
N ILE A 52 0.11 0.02 -1.90
CA ILE A 52 -0.19 1.45 -2.06
C ILE A 52 -1.60 1.79 -1.58
N LYS A 53 -2.60 0.98 -1.95
CA LYS A 53 -3.99 1.19 -1.49
C LYS A 53 -4.09 1.09 0.03
N THR A 54 -3.36 0.16 0.65
CA THR A 54 -3.31 0.03 2.11
C THR A 54 -2.74 1.28 2.77
N GLY A 55 -1.61 1.81 2.27
CA GLY A 55 -1.04 3.06 2.78
C GLY A 55 -1.98 4.26 2.62
N ILE A 56 -2.69 4.36 1.49
CA ILE A 56 -3.69 5.41 1.26
C ILE A 56 -4.84 5.30 2.29
N VAL A 57 -5.33 4.09 2.56
CA VAL A 57 -6.41 3.85 3.52
C VAL A 57 -5.99 4.23 4.94
N LEU A 58 -4.78 3.86 5.37
CA LEU A 58 -4.29 4.21 6.70
C LEU A 58 -4.08 5.72 6.85
N ALA A 59 -3.56 6.40 5.83
CA ALA A 59 -3.52 7.86 5.83
C ALA A 59 -4.93 8.46 5.95
N LEU A 60 -5.91 7.89 5.22
CA LEU A 60 -7.29 8.34 5.26
C LEU A 60 -7.95 8.12 6.64
N SER A 61 -7.66 7.01 7.32
CA SER A 61 -8.18 6.75 8.68
C SER A 61 -7.60 7.72 9.71
N MET A 62 -6.40 8.25 9.45
CA MET A 62 -5.81 9.35 10.22
C MET A 62 -6.34 10.74 9.84
N GLY A 63 -7.35 10.84 8.97
CA GLY A 63 -7.96 12.09 8.55
C GLY A 63 -7.19 12.82 7.43
N HIS A 64 -6.40 12.10 6.64
CA HIS A 64 -5.58 12.66 5.58
C HIS A 64 -5.82 11.98 4.23
N ARG A 65 -6.27 12.75 3.24
CA ARG A 65 -6.40 12.25 1.86
C ARG A 65 -5.13 12.52 1.07
N VAL A 66 -4.63 11.49 0.40
CA VAL A 66 -3.48 11.58 -0.50
C VAL A 66 -3.86 12.33 -1.78
N ARG A 67 -2.99 13.24 -2.22
CA ARG A 67 -3.10 13.89 -3.53
C ARG A 67 -2.33 13.10 -4.57
N SER A 68 -2.98 12.78 -5.68
CA SER A 68 -2.34 12.11 -6.82
C SER A 68 -1.40 13.08 -7.53
N ARG A 69 -0.12 13.02 -7.18
CA ARG A 69 0.95 13.85 -7.78
C ARG A 69 2.26 13.07 -7.85
N GLN A 70 3.23 13.53 -8.62
CA GLN A 70 4.52 12.86 -8.72
C GLN A 70 5.15 12.67 -7.33
N GLY A 71 5.66 11.46 -7.07
CA GLY A 71 6.27 11.10 -5.78
C GLY A 71 5.28 10.70 -4.69
N HIS A 72 3.96 10.76 -4.90
CA HIS A 72 2.99 10.40 -3.85
C HIS A 72 3.15 8.97 -3.32
N HIS A 73 3.53 8.00 -4.15
CA HIS A 73 3.79 6.62 -3.68
C HIS A 73 4.90 6.56 -2.63
N ILE A 74 5.97 7.35 -2.77
CA ILE A 74 7.09 7.38 -1.81
C ILE A 74 6.54 7.77 -0.44
N VAL A 75 5.81 8.89 -0.39
CA VAL A 75 5.27 9.41 0.86
C VAL A 75 4.17 8.52 1.43
N VAL A 76 3.41 7.83 0.58
CA VAL A 76 2.44 6.80 1.04
C VAL A 76 3.15 5.64 1.72
N ILE A 77 4.24 5.13 1.14
CA ILE A 77 5.05 4.05 1.70
C ILE A 77 5.68 4.49 3.03
N GLU A 78 6.26 5.68 3.10
CA GLU A 78 6.82 6.25 4.32
C GLU A 78 5.77 6.36 5.44
N LYS A 79 4.55 6.84 5.12
CA LYS A 79 3.48 6.92 6.12
C LYS A 79 2.99 5.55 6.55
N LEU A 80 2.88 4.60 5.63
CA LEU A 80 2.52 3.22 5.97
C LEU A 80 3.53 2.62 6.98
N ALA A 81 4.83 2.76 6.71
CA ALA A 81 5.91 2.36 7.61
C ALA A 81 5.79 3.02 8.98
N GLN A 82 5.55 4.34 9.03
CA GLN A 82 5.42 5.09 10.28
C GLN A 82 4.16 4.72 11.08
N ILE A 83 3.04 4.46 10.40
CA ILE A 83 1.76 4.12 11.03
C ILE A 83 1.83 2.73 11.66
N LEU A 84 2.40 1.76 10.94
CA LEU A 84 2.54 0.38 11.43
C LEU A 84 3.78 0.18 12.32
N GLY A 85 4.71 1.13 12.34
CA GLY A 85 5.93 1.05 13.14
C GLY A 85 6.98 0.11 12.56
N GLU A 86 6.96 -0.14 11.25
CA GLU A 86 7.80 -1.12 10.56
C GLU A 86 8.65 -0.48 9.48
N LYS A 87 9.94 -0.36 9.72
CA LYS A 87 10.88 0.34 8.81
C LYS A 87 11.11 -0.43 7.51
N ASP A 88 11.00 -1.75 7.52
CA ASP A 88 11.24 -2.60 6.34
C ASP A 88 10.22 -2.32 5.23
N ILE A 89 9.03 -1.83 5.57
CA ILE A 89 8.02 -1.32 4.63
C ILE A 89 8.61 -0.25 3.73
N GLU A 90 9.41 0.66 4.28
CA GLU A 90 10.00 1.75 3.50
C GLU A 90 11.06 1.23 2.53
N ALA A 91 11.92 0.32 2.99
CA ALA A 91 12.98 -0.26 2.17
C ALA A 91 12.40 -1.11 1.03
N ILE A 92 11.57 -2.11 1.36
CA ILE A 92 11.01 -3.06 0.39
C ILE A 92 9.99 -2.37 -0.51
N GLY A 93 9.12 -1.52 0.03
CA GLY A 93 8.15 -0.75 -0.75
C GLY A 93 8.82 0.16 -1.80
N ASN A 94 9.97 0.76 -1.48
CA ASN A 94 10.74 1.54 -2.44
C ASN A 94 11.42 0.70 -3.52
N ILE A 95 11.85 -0.53 -3.20
CA ILE A 95 12.34 -1.49 -4.20
C ILE A 95 11.21 -1.84 -5.17
N MET A 96 10.04 -2.22 -4.67
CA MET A 96 8.86 -2.50 -5.50
C MET A 96 8.47 -1.30 -6.37
N ARG A 97 8.45 -0.09 -5.80
CA ARG A 97 8.16 1.14 -6.56
C ARG A 97 9.16 1.38 -7.69
N LYS A 98 10.46 1.19 -7.44
CA LYS A 98 11.50 1.34 -8.48
C LYS A 98 11.29 0.31 -9.59
N LYS A 99 11.06 -0.96 -9.24
CA LYS A 99 10.81 -2.04 -10.21
C LYS A 99 9.57 -1.77 -11.07
N ARG A 100 8.45 -1.37 -10.46
CA ARG A 100 7.24 -0.94 -11.17
C ARG A 100 7.49 0.27 -12.09
N ASN A 101 8.40 1.17 -11.73
CA ASN A 101 8.72 2.30 -12.60
C ASN A 101 9.60 1.90 -13.79
N LEU A 102 10.47 0.89 -13.65
CA LEU A 102 11.32 0.37 -14.74
C LEU A 102 10.48 -0.34 -15.80
N ASP A 103 9.43 -1.06 -15.40
CA ASP A 103 8.44 -1.71 -16.29
C ASP A 103 8.03 -0.85 -17.50
N LEU A 104 7.69 0.41 -17.23
CA LEU A 104 7.19 1.35 -18.24
C LEU A 104 8.24 1.75 -19.29
N TYR A 105 9.54 1.60 -18.99
CA TYR A 105 10.64 2.11 -19.82
C TYR A 105 11.55 1.02 -20.37
N GLU A 106 11.58 -0.17 -19.75
CA GLU A 106 12.51 -1.25 -20.10
C GLU A 106 11.84 -2.47 -20.77
N GLY A 107 10.54 -2.37 -21.09
CA GLY A 107 9.83 -3.39 -21.86
C GLY A 107 9.18 -4.51 -21.03
N GLY A 108 8.88 -4.26 -19.75
CA GLY A 108 8.20 -5.19 -18.85
C GLY A 108 8.79 -5.25 -17.45
N ILE A 109 8.05 -5.86 -16.51
CA ILE A 109 8.55 -6.16 -15.17
C ILE A 109 9.42 -7.41 -15.25
N ILE A 110 10.74 -7.24 -15.15
CA ILE A 110 11.64 -8.39 -14.96
C ILE A 110 11.55 -8.84 -13.50
N ILE A 111 10.84 -9.93 -13.26
CA ILE A 111 10.65 -10.52 -11.93
C ILE A 111 10.58 -12.05 -11.99
N SER A 112 11.24 -12.72 -11.03
CA SER A 112 11.16 -14.18 -10.90
C SER A 112 9.89 -14.59 -10.13
N ALA A 113 9.48 -15.86 -10.28
CA ALA A 113 8.36 -16.41 -9.52
C ALA A 113 8.62 -16.39 -8.00
N GLU A 114 9.87 -16.60 -7.57
CA GLU A 114 10.28 -16.52 -6.17
C GLU A 114 10.17 -15.09 -5.65
N GLU A 115 10.72 -14.10 -6.37
CA GLU A 115 10.64 -12.70 -5.97
C GLU A 115 9.18 -12.20 -5.92
N ALA A 116 8.34 -12.59 -6.89
CA ALA A 116 6.92 -12.27 -6.89
C ALA A 116 6.18 -12.86 -5.68
N LYS A 117 6.52 -14.10 -5.30
CA LYS A 117 5.97 -14.77 -4.12
C LYS A 117 6.40 -14.06 -2.82
N ASP A 118 7.66 -13.69 -2.70
CA ASP A 118 8.17 -12.96 -1.53
C ASP A 118 7.45 -11.62 -1.35
N TYR A 119 7.22 -10.87 -2.44
CA TYR A 119 6.43 -9.64 -2.36
C TYR A 119 4.98 -9.87 -1.98
N LEU A 120 4.35 -10.94 -2.48
CA LEU A 120 2.98 -11.29 -2.10
C LEU A 120 2.88 -11.60 -0.61
N GLU A 121 3.79 -12.42 -0.08
CA GLU A 121 3.84 -12.77 1.34
C GLU A 121 4.05 -11.52 2.21
N PHE A 122 5.05 -10.71 1.85
CA PHE A 122 5.35 -9.44 2.52
C PHE A 122 4.16 -8.49 2.56
N VAL A 123 3.51 -8.26 1.42
CA VAL A 123 2.34 -7.37 1.35
C VAL A 123 1.15 -7.97 2.11
N GLY A 124 0.98 -9.29 2.08
CA GLY A 124 -0.05 -10.00 2.85
C GLY A 124 0.07 -9.76 4.36
N GLU A 125 1.28 -9.78 4.91
CA GLU A 125 1.52 -9.44 6.31
C GLU A 125 1.16 -7.99 6.62
N ILE A 126 1.56 -7.04 5.76
CA ILE A 126 1.26 -5.61 5.93
C ILE A 126 -0.24 -5.35 5.89
N VAL A 127 -0.96 -5.95 4.94
CA VAL A 127 -2.42 -5.83 4.83
C VAL A 127 -3.10 -6.40 6.07
N SER A 128 -2.61 -7.53 6.59
CA SER A 128 -3.13 -8.14 7.82
C SER A 128 -2.92 -7.25 9.05
N LYS A 129 -1.75 -6.59 9.17
CA LYS A 129 -1.47 -5.64 10.24
C LYS A 129 -2.33 -4.37 10.11
N ALA A 130 -2.50 -3.87 8.89
CA ALA A 130 -3.38 -2.73 8.62
C ALA A 130 -4.84 -3.03 8.97
N GLU A 131 -5.33 -4.24 8.69
CA GLU A 131 -6.68 -4.66 9.09
C GLU A 131 -6.85 -4.62 10.62
N LYS A 132 -5.90 -5.19 11.37
CA LYS A 132 -5.91 -5.15 12.84
C LYS A 132 -5.90 -3.72 13.37
N TYR A 133 -5.05 -2.87 12.79
CA TYR A 133 -4.98 -1.45 13.14
C TYR A 133 -6.32 -0.73 12.93
N LEU A 134 -6.96 -0.91 11.77
CA LEU A 134 -8.24 -0.27 11.43
C LEU A 134 -9.40 -0.78 12.29
N LYS A 135 -9.40 -2.07 12.66
CA LYS A 135 -10.37 -2.66 13.60
C LYS A 135 -10.26 -2.00 14.98
N ASN A 136 -9.04 -1.81 15.49
CA ASN A 136 -8.80 -1.18 16.79
C ASN A 136 -9.21 0.31 16.84
N GLN A 137 -9.31 0.98 15.68
CA GLN A 137 -9.74 2.38 15.58
C GLN A 137 -11.25 2.54 15.41
N ASN A 138 -12.05 1.47 15.55
CA ASN A 138 -13.49 1.45 15.20
C ASN A 138 -13.77 2.04 13.81
N SER A 139 -12.79 1.96 12.90
CA SER A 139 -12.86 2.55 11.56
C SER A 139 -13.39 1.53 10.55
N LEU A 140 -13.31 0.24 10.88
CA LEU A 140 -13.77 -0.86 10.03
C LEU A 140 -15.13 -1.44 10.42
N PHE A 141 -15.62 -1.21 11.64
CA PHE A 141 -16.94 -1.62 12.14
C PHE A 141 -17.35 -0.67 13.26
#